data_AF-A0A8S8YZ72-F1
#
_entry.id   AF-A0A8S8YZ72-F1
#
_cell.length_a   1.000
_cell.length_b   1.000
_cell.length_c   1.000
_cell.angle_alpha   90.00
_cell.angle_beta   90.00
_cell.angle_gamma   90.00
#
_symmetry.space_group_name_H-M   'P 1'
#
loop_
_entity.id
_entity.type
_entity.pdbx_description
1 polymer ?
#
loop_
_entity_poly.entity_id
_entity_poly.type
_entity_poly.pdbx_seq_one_letter_code
_entity_poly.pdbx_strand_id
1 'polypeptide(L)' 'MKYDFEEGSMGPKVEAACDFVSRSGGRAVIGALSDLQGMVDGTAGTQFVLE' A
#
# COMPACT_ATOMS: atom_id res chain seq x y z
N MET A 1 7.53 10.42 10.26
CA MET A 1 8.02 9.13 10.81
C MET A 1 8.82 8.44 9.73
N LYS A 2 10.00 7.90 10.05
CA LYS A 2 10.76 7.06 9.11
C LYS A 2 10.53 5.61 9.54
N TYR A 3 9.84 4.85 8.71
CA TYR A 3 9.66 3.42 8.91
C TYR A 3 10.77 2.70 8.16
N ASP A 4 11.48 1.80 8.83
CA ASP A 4 12.45 0.92 8.18
C ASP A 4 11.74 -0.39 7.81
N PHE A 5 11.64 -0.64 6.51
CA PHE A 5 11.06 -1.86 5.95
C PHE A 5 12.17 -2.72 5.34
N GLU A 6 11.97 -4.04 5.36
CA GLU A 6 12.93 -4.97 4.76
C GLU A 6 13.10 -4.70 3.25
N GLU A 7 14.33 -4.48 2.82
CA GLU A 7 14.68 -4.07 1.45
C GLU A 7 14.32 -5.13 0.38
N GLY A 8 14.24 -6.42 0.75
CA GLY A 8 13.91 -7.52 -0.16
C GLY A 8 12.42 -7.83 -0.30
N SER A 9 11.57 -7.23 0.54
CA SER A 9 10.16 -7.65 0.65
C SER A 9 9.22 -6.45 0.74
N MET A 10 9.10 -5.83 1.92
CA MET A 10 8.09 -4.82 2.21
C MET A 10 8.53 -3.43 1.75
N GLY A 11 9.83 -3.11 1.82
CA GLY A 11 10.37 -1.81 1.41
C GLY A 11 9.99 -1.44 -0.03
N PRO A 12 10.29 -2.29 -1.02
CA PRO A 12 9.90 -2.04 -2.41
C PRO A 12 8.38 -1.94 -2.62
N LYS A 13 7.56 -2.63 -1.81
CA LYS A 13 6.10 -2.56 -1.90
C LYS A 13 5.59 -1.20 -1.41
N VAL A 14 6.13 -0.72 -0.30
CA VAL A 14 5.78 0.59 0.27
C VAL A 14 6.22 1.71 -0.66
N GLU A 15 7.45 1.66 -1.17
CA GLU A 15 7.95 2.65 -2.13
C GLU A 15 7.06 2.73 -3.37
N ALA A 16 6.73 1.59 -3.99
CA ALA A 16 5.85 1.55 -5.16
C ALA A 16 4.43 2.07 -4.86
N ALA A 17 3.87 1.76 -3.68
CA ALA A 17 2.54 2.25 -3.29
C ALA A 17 2.53 3.76 -3.09
N CYS A 18 3.53 4.31 -2.38
CA CYS A 18 3.70 5.75 -2.20
C CYS A 18 3.88 6.49 -3.53
N ASP A 19 4.71 5.93 -4.43
CA ASP A 19 4.94 6.49 -5.76
C ASP A 19 3.66 6.52 -6.60
N PHE A 20 2.88 5.42 -6.61
CA PHE A 20 1.61 5.35 -7.32
C PHE A 20 0.62 6.41 -6.82
N VAL A 21 0.45 6.50 -5.51
CA VAL A 21 -0.50 7.43 -4.88
C VAL A 21 -0.08 8.88 -5.16
N SER A 22 1.21 9.20 -5.02
CA SER A 22 1.75 10.53 -5.28
C SER A 22 1.61 10.98 -6.74
N ARG A 23 1.74 10.06 -7.70
CA ARG A 23 1.67 10.38 -9.13
C ARG A 23 0.24 10.39 -9.68
N SER A 24 -0.62 9.52 -9.16
CA SER A 24 -1.97 9.30 -9.73
C SER A 24 -3.10 9.97 -8.94
N GLY A 25 -2.88 10.24 -7.65
CA GLY A 25 -3.96 10.57 -6.71
C GLY A 25 -4.92 9.41 -6.42
N GLY A 26 -4.66 8.22 -6.97
CA GLY A 26 -5.42 7.01 -6.71
C GLY A 26 -5.01 6.36 -5.38
N ARG A 27 -5.88 5.50 -4.84
CA ARG A 27 -5.61 4.69 -3.66
C ARG A 27 -4.81 3.43 -4.01
N ALA A 28 -3.78 3.12 -3.22
CA ALA A 28 -3.09 1.84 -3.26
C ALA A 28 -3.34 1.04 -1.98
N VAL A 29 -3.21 -0.29 -2.05
CA VAL A 29 -3.38 -1.19 -0.91
C VAL A 29 -2.39 -2.35 -0.96
N ILE A 30 -1.78 -2.67 0.20
CA ILE A 30 -0.93 -3.85 0.38
C ILE A 30 -1.62 -4.78 1.37
N GLY A 31 -1.77 -6.06 1.03
CA GLY A 31 -2.42 -7.05 1.88
C GLY A 31 -2.29 -8.48 1.33
N ALA A 32 -2.87 -9.43 2.04
CA ALA A 32 -2.88 -10.83 1.64
C ALA A 32 -3.90 -11.09 0.53
N LEU A 33 -3.59 -12.04 -0.37
CA LEU A 33 -4.50 -12.39 -1.46
C LEU A 33 -5.85 -12.94 -0.96
N SER A 34 -5.87 -13.58 0.20
CA SER A 34 -7.10 -14.05 0.86
C SER A 34 -8.06 -12.92 1.22
N ASP A 35 -7.55 -11.69 1.40
CA ASP A 35 -8.33 -10.53 1.84
C ASP A 35 -8.71 -9.61 0.67
N LEU A 36 -8.55 -10.07 -0.59
CA LEU A 36 -8.66 -9.23 -1.78
C LEU A 36 -9.98 -8.45 -1.86
N GLN A 37 -11.10 -9.09 -1.50
CA GLN A 37 -12.41 -8.40 -1.47
C GLN A 37 -12.40 -7.22 -0.48
N GLY A 38 -11.93 -7.45 0.75
CA GLY A 38 -11.81 -6.39 1.75
C GLY A 38 -10.80 -5.31 1.37
N MET A 39 -9.73 -5.66 0.64
CA MET A 39 -8.76 -4.69 0.13
C MET A 39 -9.37 -3.77 -0.95
N VAL A 40 -10.20 -4.33 -1.83
CA VAL A 40 -10.96 -3.56 -2.83
C VAL A 40 -11.96 -2.65 -2.13
N ASP A 41 -12.69 -3.17 -1.15
CA ASP A 41 -13.72 -2.42 -0.39
C ASP A 41 -13.13 -1.41 0.62
N GLY A 42 -11.82 -1.42 0.84
CA GLY A 42 -11.12 -0.51 1.75
C GLY A 42 -11.23 -0.88 3.24
N THR A 43 -11.59 -2.12 3.54
CA THR A 43 -11.81 -2.64 4.90
C THR A 43 -10.71 -3.60 5.38
N ALA A 44 -9.78 -3.98 4.50
CA ALA A 44 -8.64 -4.84 4.83
C ALA A 44 -7.35 -4.37 4.14
N GLY A 45 -6.21 -4.80 4.68
CA GLY A 45 -4.89 -4.40 4.20
C GLY A 45 -4.48 -2.98 4.60
N THR A 46 -3.23 -2.63 4.32
CA THR A 46 -2.67 -1.31 4.58
C THR A 46 -3.00 -0.38 3.42
N GLN A 47 -3.76 0.68 3.71
CA GLN A 47 -4.22 1.65 2.72
C GLN A 47 -3.22 2.79 2.57
N PHE A 48 -2.98 3.21 1.33
CA PHE A 48 -2.16 4.36 0.97
C PHE A 48 -3.05 5.35 0.20
N VAL A 49 -3.21 6.56 0.75
CA VAL A 49 -4.05 7.65 0.20
C VAL A 49 -3.32 8.98 0.35
N LEU A 50 -3.64 9.95 -0.52
CA LEU A 50 -3.26 11.35 -0.28
C LEU A 50 -4.28 11.98 0.67
N GLU A 51 -3.80 12.76 1.65
CA GLU A 51 -4.64 13.66 2.46
C GLU A 51 -5.00 14.94 1.69
#